data_AF-A0A2H0RD56-F1
#
_entry.id   AF-A0A2H0RD56-F1
#
_cell.length_a   1.000
_cell.length_b   1.000
_cell.length_c   1.000
_cell.angle_alpha   90.00
_cell.angle_beta   90.00
_cell.angle_gamma   90.00
#
_symmetry.space_group_name_H-M   'P 1'
#
loop_
_entity.id
_entity.type
_entity.pdbx_description
1 polymer ?
#
loop_
_entity_poly.entity_id
_entity_poly.type
_entity_poly.pdbx_seq_one_letter_code
_entity_poly.pdbx_strand_id
1 'polypeptide(L)'
;VDGETKVSVEIARTSKHHLHGEVFCAEASLNLKKHILRAEEIDEDAYAVIDKVKDTLKMEILKFKEKEEKLIRLNKKDKVSK
;
A
#
# COMPACT_ATOMS: atom_id res chain seq x y z
N VAL A 1 0.57 22.76 -8.62
CA VAL A 1 0.95 21.34 -8.82
C VAL A 1 -0.24 20.46 -8.41
N ASP A 2 -1.25 20.37 -9.28
CA ASP A 2 -2.39 19.46 -9.10
C ASP A 2 -2.15 18.26 -10.00
N GLY A 3 -1.87 17.09 -9.42
CA GLY A 3 -1.66 15.84 -10.19
C GLY A 3 -0.56 14.92 -9.69
N GLU A 4 0.32 15.38 -8.79
CA GLU A 4 1.38 14.53 -8.25
C GLU A 4 0.85 13.57 -7.19
N THR A 5 0.99 12.27 -7.46
CA THR A 5 0.74 11.21 -6.48
C THR A 5 2.07 10.87 -5.81
N LYS A 6 2.12 10.93 -4.48
CA LYS A 6 3.35 10.71 -3.71
C LYS A 6 3.24 9.42 -2.90
N VAL A 7 4.32 8.64 -2.94
CA VAL A 7 4.55 7.50 -2.06
C VAL A 7 5.71 7.87 -1.14
N SER A 8 5.51 7.78 0.16
CA SER A 8 6.58 7.82 1.15
C SER A 8 7.00 6.39 1.44
N VAL A 9 8.31 6.11 1.45
CA VAL A 9 8.86 4.79 1.80
C VAL A 9 9.83 4.96 2.95
N GLU A 10 9.63 4.19 4.02
CA GLU A 10 10.50 4.14 5.19
C GLU A 10 11.11 2.75 5.29
N ILE A 11 12.42 2.69 5.61
CA ILE A 11 13.14 1.44 5.82
C ILE A 11 13.84 1.53 7.17
N ALA A 12 13.62 0.54 8.03
CA ALA A 12 14.19 0.46 9.35
C ALA A 12 14.83 -0.92 9.61
N ARG A 13 15.89 -0.96 10.41
CA ARG A 13 16.42 -2.21 10.98
C ARG A 13 15.74 -2.46 12.31
N THR A 14 15.02 -3.57 12.45
CA THR A 14 14.42 -3.98 13.72
C THR A 14 15.40 -4.89 14.45
N SER A 15 16.11 -4.37 15.45
CA SER A 15 16.99 -5.22 16.27
C SER A 15 16.84 -4.90 17.76
N LYS A 16 16.32 -5.87 18.51
CA LYS A 16 16.75 -6.13 19.89
C LYS A 16 16.36 -7.51 20.43
N HIS A 17 15.44 -8.27 19.80
CA HIS A 17 14.95 -9.52 20.39
C HIS A 17 14.46 -10.60 19.40
N HIS A 18 15.24 -10.96 18.39
CA HIS A 18 15.03 -12.22 17.66
C HIS A 18 16.36 -12.94 17.52
N LEU A 19 16.43 -14.15 18.06
CA LEU A 19 17.64 -14.98 18.21
C LEU A 19 18.37 -15.36 16.90
N HIS A 20 18.04 -14.76 15.73
CA HIS A 20 18.31 -15.34 14.41
C HIS A 20 18.62 -14.35 13.25
N GLY A 21 19.11 -13.12 13.50
CA GLY A 21 19.69 -12.28 12.44
C GLY A 21 19.14 -10.86 12.35
N GLU A 22 19.71 -10.06 11.44
CA GLU A 22 19.24 -8.71 11.15
C GLU A 22 17.94 -8.79 10.35
N VAL A 23 16.91 -8.04 10.77
CA VAL A 23 15.64 -7.95 10.04
C VAL A 23 15.43 -6.50 9.62
N PHE A 24 15.15 -6.31 8.34
CA PHE A 24 14.72 -5.05 7.74
C PHE A 24 13.20 -5.03 7.68
N CYS A 25 12.63 -3.88 8.00
CA CYS A 25 11.22 -3.57 7.80
C CYS A 25 11.13 -2.43 6.79
N ALA A 26 10.23 -2.55 5.82
CA ALA A 26 9.90 -1.47 4.90
C ALA A 26 8.40 -1.16 4.97
N GLU A 27 8.09 0.13 5.04
CA GLU A 27 6.74 0.67 5.01
C GLU A 27 6.59 1.59 3.80
N ALA A 28 5.53 1.39 2.99
CA ALA A 28 5.20 2.27 1.89
C ALA A 28 3.79 2.86 2.07
N SER A 29 3.70 4.19 2.06
CA SER A 29 2.47 4.96 2.27
C SER A 29 2.16 5.84 1.06
N LEU A 30 1.10 5.49 0.34
CA LEU A 30 0.58 6.21 -0.82
C LEU A 30 -0.56 7.14 -0.42
N ASN A 31 -0.34 8.44 -0.58
CA ASN A 31 -1.33 9.47 -0.31
C ASN A 31 -2.19 9.74 -1.55
N LEU A 32 -3.47 9.36 -1.47
CA LEU A 32 -4.52 9.74 -2.42
C LEU A 32 -5.38 10.83 -1.78
N LYS A 33 -6.06 11.66 -2.60
CA LYS A 33 -6.83 12.82 -2.11
C LYS A 33 -7.75 12.55 -0.91
N LYS A 34 -8.34 11.35 -0.82
CA LYS A 34 -9.29 10.96 0.26
C LYS A 34 -8.91 9.68 1.00
N HIS A 35 -7.80 9.05 0.62
CA HIS A 35 -7.44 7.72 1.10
C HIS A 35 -5.92 7.62 1.24
N ILE A 36 -5.47 6.85 2.21
CA ILE A 36 -4.07 6.47 2.34
C ILE A 36 -4.02 4.96 2.17
N LEU A 37 -3.19 4.48 1.24
CA LEU A 37 -2.90 3.06 1.07
C LEU A 37 -1.53 2.79 1.68
N ARG A 38 -1.44 1.81 2.58
CA ARG A 38 -0.22 1.47 3.31
C ARG A 38 0.11 -0.01 3.09
N ALA A 39 1.38 -0.29 2.86
CA ALA A 39 1.94 -1.64 2.85
C ALA A 39 3.14 -1.68 3.82
N GLU A 40 3.31 -2.80 4.51
CA GLU A 40 4.41 -3.03 5.46
C GLU A 40 4.90 -4.45 5.28
N GLU A 41 6.21 -4.63 5.13
CA GLU A 41 6.84 -5.91 4.89
C GLU A 41 8.13 -6.04 5.71
N ILE A 42 8.51 -7.28 6.03
CA ILE A 42 9.77 -7.60 6.69
C ILE A 42 10.56 -8.65 5.89
N ASP A 43 11.88 -8.51 5.91
CA ASP A 43 12.81 -9.49 5.34
C ASP A 43 14.18 -9.40 6.03
N GLU A 44 14.99 -10.45 5.91
CA GLU A 44 16.38 -10.45 6.35
C GLU A 44 17.29 -9.69 5.36
N ASP A 45 16.85 -9.51 4.11
CA ASP A 45 17.53 -8.74 3.08
C ASP A 45 16.84 -7.40 2.78
N ALA A 46 17.62 -6.32 2.79
CA ALA A 46 17.13 -4.95 2.60
C ALA A 46 16.56 -4.69 1.19
N TYR A 47 17.03 -5.38 0.16
CA TYR A 47 16.48 -5.26 -1.19
C TYR A 47 15.20 -6.09 -1.33
N ALA A 48 15.20 -7.30 -0.76
CA ALA A 48 14.02 -8.16 -0.76
C ALA A 48 12.81 -7.48 -0.09
N VAL A 49 13.01 -6.79 1.05
CA VAL A 49 11.91 -6.08 1.72
C VAL A 49 11.35 -4.92 0.89
N ILE A 50 12.19 -4.24 0.09
CA ILE A 50 11.75 -3.17 -0.83
C ILE A 50 10.89 -3.75 -1.95
N ASP A 51 11.31 -4.88 -2.54
CA ASP A 51 10.55 -5.52 -3.60
C ASP A 51 9.20 -6.04 -3.09
N LYS A 52 9.19 -6.66 -1.90
CA LYS A 52 7.96 -7.10 -1.24
C LYS A 52 7.00 -5.94 -0.99
N VAL A 53 7.46 -4.85 -0.36
CA VAL A 53 6.56 -3.74 -0.02
C VAL A 53 5.99 -3.06 -1.26
N LYS A 54 6.75 -2.99 -2.35
CA LYS A 54 6.31 -2.53 -3.67
C LYS A 54 5.19 -3.41 -4.22
N ASP A 55 5.37 -4.72 -4.21
CA ASP A 55 4.38 -5.67 -4.74
C ASP A 55 3.10 -5.69 -3.88
N THR A 56 3.24 -5.64 -2.55
CA THR A 56 2.11 -5.52 -1.63
C THR A 56 1.34 -4.22 -1.84
N LEU A 57 2.02 -3.07 -1.95
CA LEU A 57 1.36 -1.79 -2.24
C LEU A 57 0.62 -1.81 -3.59
N LYS A 58 1.20 -2.45 -4.61
CA LYS A 58 0.54 -2.64 -5.91
C LYS A 58 -0.76 -3.43 -5.77
N MET A 59 -0.77 -4.49 -4.96
CA MET A 59 -2.00 -5.26 -4.71
C MET A 59 -3.05 -4.43 -3.98
N GLU A 60 -2.67 -3.61 -3.01
CA GLU A 60 -3.60 -2.70 -2.32
C GLU A 60 -4.20 -1.64 -3.26
N ILE A 61 -3.39 -1.10 -4.19
CA ILE A 61 -3.89 -0.19 -5.23
C ILE A 61 -4.92 -0.88 -6.13
N LEU A 62 -4.68 -2.13 -6.54
CA LEU A 62 -5.62 -2.88 -7.38
C LEU A 62 -6.95 -3.14 -6.65
N LYS A 63 -6.89 -3.59 -5.40
CA LYS A 63 -8.09 -3.79 -4.56
C LYS A 63 -8.88 -2.49 -4.38
N PHE A 64 -8.18 -1.39 -4.14
CA PHE A 64 -8.80 -0.08 -4.00
C PHE A 64 -9.54 0.31 -5.29
N LYS A 65 -8.89 0.19 -6.46
CA LYS A 65 -9.52 0.48 -7.76
C LYS A 65 -10.77 -0.36 -8.01
N GLU A 66 -10.70 -1.66 -7.76
CA GLU A 66 -11.86 -2.55 -7.95
C GLU A 66 -13.05 -2.15 -7.06
N LYS A 67 -12.77 -1.81 -5.80
CA LYS A 67 -13.80 -1.33 -4.87
C LYS A 67 -14.44 -0.03 -5.33
N GLU A 68 -13.64 0.94 -5.77
CA GLU A 68 -14.14 2.23 -6.28
C GLU A 68 -15.01 2.04 -7.52
N GLU A 69 -14.59 1.19 -8.46
CA GLU A 69 -15.41 0.87 -9.64
C GLU A 69 -16.75 0.22 -9.26
N LYS A 70 -16.73 -0.71 -8.31
CA LYS A 70 -17.95 -1.37 -7.82
C LYS A 70 -18.92 -0.37 -7.21
N LEU A 71 -18.43 0.57 -6.39
CA LEU A 71 -19.25 1.63 -5.79
C LEU A 71 -19.88 2.53 -6.85
N ILE A 72 -19.11 2.92 -7.86
CA ILE A 72 -19.62 3.73 -8.99
C ILE A 72 -20.74 2.98 -9.73
N ARG A 73 -20.59 1.67 -9.96
CA ARG A 73 -21.60 0.85 -10.65
C ARG A 73 -22.89 0.71 -9.83
N LEU A 74 -22.80 0.54 -8.51
CA LEU A 74 -23.97 0.45 -7.62
C LEU A 74 -24.75 1.77 -7.61
N ASN A 75 -24.07 2.90 -7.43
CA ASN A 75 -24.69 4.22 -7.41
C ASN A 75 -25.40 4.58 -8.72
N LYS A 76 -24.95 4.04 -9.87
CA LYS A 76 -25.64 4.22 -11.16
C LYS A 76 -26.96 3.44 -11.22
N LYS A 77 -27.02 2.21 -10.67
CA LYS A 77 -28.25 1.41 -10.65
C LYS A 77 -29.33 2.07 -9.80
N ASP A 78 -28.96 2.60 -8.64
CA ASP A 78 -29.92 3.25 -7.73
C ASP A 78 -30.57 4.51 -8.32
N LYS A 79 -29.87 5.21 -9.24
CA LYS A 79 -30.39 6.39 -9.95
C LYS A 79 -31.29 6.04 -11.13
N VAL A 80 -31.14 4.86 -11.73
CA VAL A 80 -31.96 4.41 -12.86
C VAL A 80 -33.26 3.77 -12.36
N SER A 81 -33.27 3.23 -11.15
CA SER A 81 -34.44 2.62 -10.51
C SER A 81 -35.36 3.60 -9.77
N LYS A 82 -35.02 4.90 -9.75
CA LYS A 82 -35.86 5.99 -9.21
C LYS A 82 -36.41 6.83 -10.35
#